data_AF-A0A3B0SD93-F1
#
_entry.id   AF-A0A3B0SD93-F1
#
_cell.length_a   1.000
_cell.length_b   1.000
_cell.length_c   1.000
_cell.angle_alpha   90.00
_cell.angle_beta   90.00
_cell.angle_gamma   90.00
#
_symmetry.space_group_name_H-M   'P 1'
#
loop_
_entity.id
_entity.type
_entity.pdbx_description
1 polymer ?
#
loop_
_entity_poly.entity_id
_entity_poly.type
_entity_poly.pdbx_seq_one_letter_code
_entity_poly.pdbx_strand_id
1 'polypeptide(L)' 'MVFLGDIAFILEVALLAAGLVLFHWAGKEDSRLLKVTAWIMIVTAVLAVICTSYYWIYYYQSGAFEMYHVMPGG' A
#
# COMPACT_ATOMS: atom_id res chain seq x y z
N MET A 1 8.75 3.57 13.13
CA MET A 1 7.94 4.77 12.77
C MET A 1 6.51 4.32 12.41
N VAL A 2 5.65 4.07 13.39
CA VAL A 2 4.28 3.54 13.18
C VAL A 2 3.46 4.44 12.24
N PHE A 3 3.51 5.75 12.47
CA PHE A 3 2.78 6.77 11.70
C PHE A 3 3.05 6.75 10.19
N LEU A 4 4.30 6.54 9.77
CA LEU A 4 4.66 6.55 8.35
C LEU A 4 4.16 5.28 7.63
N GLY A 5 4.13 4.15 8.35
CA GLY A 5 3.57 2.91 7.82
C GLY A 5 2.03 2.96 7.73
N ASP A 6 1.34 3.60 8.68
CA ASP A 6 -0.12 3.79 8.61
C ASP A 6 -0.50 4.64 7.40
N ILE A 7 0.24 5.73 7.15
CA ILE A 7 0.00 6.60 5.97
C ILE A 7 0.26 5.84 4.67
N ALA A 8 1.35 5.06 4.61
CA ALA A 8 1.65 4.24 3.44
C ALA A 8 0.50 3.25 3.18
N PHE A 9 0.06 2.52 4.21
CA PHE A 9 -1.02 1.55 4.09
C PHE A 9 -2.33 2.18 3.61
N ILE A 10 -2.72 3.34 4.15
CA ILE A 10 -3.92 4.06 3.72
C ILE A 10 -3.82 4.50 2.25
N LEU A 11 -2.65 5.01 1.83
CA LEU A 11 -2.40 5.39 0.43
C LEU A 11 -2.47 4.19 -0.52
N GLU A 12 -1.95 3.05 -0.10
CA GLU A 12 -1.98 1.81 -0.89
C GLU A 12 -3.41 1.29 -1.06
N VAL A 13 -4.24 1.33 -0.01
CA VAL A 13 -5.66 0.99 -0.08
C VAL A 13 -6.41 1.95 -1.01
N ALA A 14 -6.11 3.25 -0.93
CA ALA A 14 -6.70 4.23 -1.84
C ALA A 14 -6.29 3.99 -3.30
N LEU A 15 -5.03 3.64 -3.55
CA LEU A 15 -4.52 3.27 -4.89
C LEU A 15 -5.17 2.00 -5.43
N LEU A 16 -5.37 0.97 -4.60
CA LEU A 16 -6.10 -0.24 -4.97
C LEU A 16 -7.54 0.07 -5.36
N ALA A 17 -8.24 0.89 -4.56
CA ALA A 17 -9.60 1.31 -4.85
C ALA A 17 -9.69 2.10 -6.17
N ALA A 18 -8.76 3.05 -6.38
CA ALA A 18 -8.68 3.82 -7.62
C ALA A 18 -8.39 2.91 -8.83
N GLY A 19 -7.46 1.96 -8.70
CA GLY A 19 -7.15 0.98 -9.75
C GLY A 19 -8.34 0.11 -10.14
N LEU A 20 -9.15 -0.31 -9.15
CA LEU A 20 -10.35 -1.11 -9.39
C LEU A 20 -11.46 -0.32 -10.10
N VAL A 21 -11.67 0.94 -9.70
CA VAL A 21 -12.62 1.85 -10.38
C VAL A 21 -12.17 2.09 -11.82
N LEU A 22 -10.88 2.31 -12.04
CA LEU A 22 -10.30 2.55 -13.36
C LEU A 22 -10.40 1.29 -14.24
N PHE A 23 -10.23 0.10 -13.66
CA PHE A 23 -10.46 -1.18 -14.34
C PHE A 23 -11.92 -1.36 -14.76
N HIS A 24 -12.88 -0.97 -13.90
CA HIS A 24 -14.31 -1.02 -14.23
C HIS A 24 -14.64 -0.10 -15.41
N TRP A 25 -14.09 1.11 -15.42
CA TRP A 25 -14.26 2.06 -16.53
C TRP A 25 -13.57 1.59 -17.81
N ALA A 26 -12.38 0.99 -17.71
CA ALA A 26 -11.68 0.38 -18.85
C ALA A 26 -12.53 -0.67 -19.57
N GLY A 27 -13.35 -1.41 -18.80
CA GLY A 27 -14.28 -2.41 -19.35
C GLY A 27 -15.43 -1.81 -20.16
N LYS A 28 -15.86 -0.58 -19.87
CA LYS A 28 -16.93 0.10 -20.64
C LYS A 28 -16.45 0.71 -21.96
N GLU A 29 -15.19 1.09 -22.04
CA GLU A 29 -14.64 1.82 -23.19
C GLU A 29 -13.84 0.91 -24.16
N ASP A 30 -13.77 -0.40 -23.87
CA ASP A 30 -12.96 -1.44 -24.56
C ASP A 30 -11.49 -1.03 -24.83
N SER A 31 -10.99 -0.12 -24.01
CA SER A 31 -9.70 0.50 -24.25
C SER A 31 -8.58 -0.38 -23.68
N ARG A 32 -7.94 -1.14 -24.56
CA ARG A 32 -6.93 -2.16 -24.22
C ARG A 32 -5.76 -1.59 -23.41
N LEU A 33 -5.39 -0.33 -23.65
CA LEU A 33 -4.38 0.40 -22.88
C LEU A 33 -4.83 0.66 -21.44
N LEU A 34 -6.07 1.10 -21.25
CA LEU A 34 -6.63 1.41 -19.92
C LEU A 34 -6.74 0.15 -19.05
N LYS A 35 -6.99 -0.99 -19.68
CA LYS A 35 -7.06 -2.29 -19.01
C LYS A 35 -5.69 -2.76 -18.53
N VAL A 36 -4.64 -2.54 -19.33
CA VAL A 36 -3.25 -2.87 -18.98
C VAL A 36 -2.75 -1.98 -17.85
N THR A 37 -2.99 -0.66 -17.92
CA THR A 37 -2.56 0.25 -16.85
C THR A 37 -3.29 -0.01 -15.54
N ALA A 38 -4.59 -0.27 -15.58
CA ALA A 38 -5.35 -0.66 -14.40
C ALA A 38 -4.82 -1.98 -13.80
N TRP A 39 -4.46 -2.95 -14.64
CA TRP A 39 -3.87 -4.21 -14.16
C TRP A 39 -2.51 -3.99 -13.51
N ILE A 40 -1.63 -3.18 -14.11
CA ILE A 40 -0.32 -2.84 -13.54
C ILE A 40 -0.50 -2.17 -12.18
N MET A 41 -1.40 -1.18 -12.08
CA MET A 41 -1.71 -0.50 -10.82
C MET A 41 -2.17 -1.47 -9.72
N ILE A 42 -3.07 -2.39 -10.05
CA ILE A 42 -3.56 -3.38 -9.08
C ILE A 42 -2.41 -4.27 -8.62
N VAL A 43 -1.61 -4.81 -9.54
CA VAL A 43 -0.49 -5.71 -9.21
C VAL A 43 0.56 -5.00 -8.36
N THR A 44 0.95 -3.78 -8.71
CA THR A 44 1.96 -3.03 -7.95
C THR A 44 1.44 -2.65 -6.57
N ALA A 45 0.17 -2.28 -6.45
CA ALA A 45 -0.41 -1.93 -5.17
C ALA A 45 -0.59 -3.16 -4.25
N VAL A 46 -0.93 -4.33 -4.79
CA VAL A 46 -0.96 -5.58 -4.00
C VAL A 46 0.45 -5.93 -3.49
N LEU A 47 1.48 -5.82 -4.34
CA LEU A 47 2.87 -6.07 -3.93
C LEU A 47 3.34 -5.09 -2.87
N ALA A 48 2.95 -3.82 -2.99
CA ALA A 48 3.24 -2.81 -1.97
C ALA A 48 2.60 -3.20 -0.64
N VAL A 49 1.31 -3.58 -0.62
CA VAL A 49 0.60 -3.89 0.63
C VAL A 49 1.24 -5.06 1.35
N ILE A 50 1.68 -6.07 0.60
CA ILE A 50 2.42 -7.22 1.13
C ILE A 50 3.77 -6.76 1.73
N CYS A 51 4.49 -5.87 1.05
CA CYS A 51 5.75 -5.31 1.55
C CYS A 51 5.55 -4.53 2.85
N THR A 52 4.59 -3.59 2.86
CA THR A 52 4.28 -2.75 4.03
C THR A 52 3.84 -3.60 5.20
N SER A 53 2.94 -4.57 5.00
CA SER A 53 2.49 -5.48 6.06
C SER A 53 3.59 -6.41 6.58
N TYR A 54 4.47 -6.92 5.71
CA TYR A 54 5.61 -7.74 6.13
C TYR A 54 6.55 -6.97 7.06
N TYR A 55 6.96 -5.76 6.65
CA TYR A 55 7.80 -4.90 7.50
C TYR A 55 7.08 -4.51 8.79
N TRP A 56 5.78 -4.24 8.71
CA TRP A 56 4.97 -3.94 9.89
C TRP A 56 5.04 -5.08 10.91
N ILE A 57 4.80 -6.32 10.50
CA ILE A 57 4.86 -7.49 11.39
C ILE A 57 6.28 -7.69 11.94
N TYR A 58 7.31 -7.54 11.09
CA TYR A 58 8.70 -7.67 11.49
C TYR A 58 9.10 -6.66 12.59
N TYR A 59 8.76 -5.38 12.41
CA TYR A 59 9.04 -4.34 13.41
C TYR A 59 8.17 -4.47 14.66
N TYR A 60 6.96 -5.00 14.53
CA TYR A 60 6.07 -5.29 15.65
C TYR A 60 6.65 -6.38 16.55
N GLN A 61 7.08 -7.52 15.97
CA GLN A 61 7.70 -8.60 16.73
C GLN A 61 9.06 -8.21 17.33
N SER A 62 9.80 -7.32 16.67
CA SER A 62 11.09 -6.83 17.16
C SER A 62 10.97 -5.86 18.35
N GLY A 63 9.75 -5.53 18.81
CA GLY A 63 9.53 -4.52 19.86
C GLY A 63 9.98 -3.11 19.46
N ALA A 64 10.35 -2.90 18.19
CA ALA A 64 10.89 -1.64 17.71
C ALA A 64 9.85 -0.52 17.82
N PHE A 65 8.56 -0.84 17.72
CA PHE A 65 7.49 0.14 17.93
C PHE A 65 7.34 0.59 19.39
N GLU A 66 7.69 -0.24 20.37
CA GLU A 66 7.69 0.13 21.79
C GLU A 66 8.93 0.96 22.18
N MET A 67 10.06 0.72 21.51
CA MET A 67 11.31 1.47 21.71
C MET A 67 11.19 2.97 21.35
N TYR A 68 10.22 3.38 20.53
CA TYR A 68 10.01 4.80 20.20
C TYR A 68 9.33 5.61 21.31
N HIS A 69 8.70 4.97 22.30
CA HIS A 69 8.28 5.69 23.53
C HIS A 69 9.47 6.00 24.45
N VAL A 70 10.68 5.52 24.11
CA VAL A 70 11.91 5.62 24.91
C VAL A 70 13.09 6.19 24.12
N MET A 71 12.85 6.94 23.03
CA MET A 71 13.90 7.79 22.45
C MET A 71 13.89 9.18 23.11
N PRO A 72 14.71 9.45 24.15
CA PRO A 72 15.17 10.82 24.35
C PRO A 72 16.04 11.17 23.15
N GLY A 73 15.91 12.39 22.63
CA GLY A 73 16.81 12.88 21.59
C GLY A 73 18.27 12.66 21.99
N GLY A 74 19.04 12.09 21.07
CA GLY A 74 20.48 11.88 21.15
C GLY A 74 21.04 11.65 19.76
#